data_AF-F5XT40-F1
#
_entry.id   AF-F5XT40-F1
#
_cell.length_a   1.000
_cell.length_b   1.000
_cell.length_c   1.000
_cell.angle_alpha   90.00
_cell.angle_beta   90.00
_cell.angle_gamma   90.00
#
_symmetry.space_group_name_H-M   'P 1'
#
loop_
_entity.id
_entity.type
_entity.pdbx_description
1 polymer ?
#
loop_
_entity_poly.entity_id
_entity_poly.type
_entity_poly.pdbx_seq_one_letter_code
_entity_poly.pdbx_strand_id
1 'polypeptide(L)'
;MVCRATLVERGVRVGEIFHDATGVFHHAGTADRVPRPAPDRRSYGSFMSMTDPEGNEWVVQEITQRIPGRITQASYGARADLASALRAAAAAHGAHEGRLGHEDANWPEWYADYLLNEQLGQPLPG
;
A
#
# COMPACT_ATOMS: atom_id res chain seq x y z
N MET A 1 11.05 -2.10 -2.70
CA MET A 1 11.12 -0.64 -2.45
C MET A 1 12.33 -0.09 -3.19
N VAL A 2 12.17 0.94 -4.01
CA VAL A 2 13.30 1.66 -4.64
C VAL A 2 13.77 2.73 -3.65
N CYS A 3 15.08 2.80 -3.39
CA CYS A 3 15.66 3.81 -2.51
C CYS A 3 15.90 5.13 -3.26
N ARG A 4 15.89 6.27 -2.56
CA ARG A 4 16.20 7.60 -3.12
C ARG A 4 17.50 7.60 -3.94
N ALA A 5 18.53 6.89 -3.48
CA ALA A 5 19.81 6.77 -4.18
C ALA A 5 19.64 6.23 -5.61
N THR A 6 18.83 5.18 -5.80
CA THR A 6 18.56 4.58 -7.11
C THR A 6 17.81 5.52 -8.05
N LEU A 7 16.97 6.42 -7.52
CA LEU A 7 16.29 7.44 -8.34
C LEU A 7 17.30 8.49 -8.85
N VAL A 8 18.17 8.96 -7.95
CA VAL A 8 19.21 9.94 -8.28
C VAL A 8 20.19 9.37 -9.31
N GLU A 9 20.61 8.11 -9.15
CA GLU A 9 21.47 7.40 -10.11
C GLU A 9 20.85 7.33 -11.53
N ARG A 10 19.53 7.34 -11.63
CA ARG A 10 18.78 7.32 -12.90
C ARG A 10 18.50 8.71 -13.47
N GLY A 11 19.11 9.76 -12.91
CA GLY A 11 18.94 11.14 -13.36
C GLY A 11 17.65 11.81 -12.88
N VAL A 12 16.89 11.18 -11.98
CA VAL A 12 15.70 11.78 -11.39
C VAL A 12 16.15 12.81 -10.35
N ARG A 13 15.72 14.07 -10.51
CA ARG A 13 15.97 15.11 -9.50
C ARG A 13 14.98 14.93 -8.36
N VAL A 14 15.48 14.58 -7.18
CA VAL A 14 14.65 14.29 -6.01
C VAL A 14 14.81 15.38 -4.95
N GLY A 15 13.73 16.09 -4.67
CA GLY A 15 13.66 17.12 -3.63
C GLY A 15 13.71 16.56 -2.21
N GLU A 16 13.75 17.46 -1.22
CA GLU A 16 13.61 17.10 0.19
C GLU A 16 12.18 16.67 0.51
N ILE A 17 12.03 15.93 1.62
CA ILE A 17 10.71 15.60 2.16
C ILE A 17 10.15 16.85 2.83
N PHE A 18 8.88 17.15 2.54
CA PHE A 18 8.15 18.25 3.13
C PHE A 18 6.75 17.82 3.60
N HIS A 19 6.11 18.63 4.43
CA HIS A 19 4.67 18.58 4.64
C HIS A 19 4.06 19.94 4.30
N ASP A 20 2.76 19.96 4.02
CA ASP A 20 2.02 21.19 3.81
C ASP A 20 1.60 21.78 5.17
N ALA A 21 1.80 23.09 5.37
CA ALA A 21 1.42 23.76 6.60
C ALA A 21 -0.09 23.73 6.87
N THR A 22 -0.91 23.58 5.82
CA THR A 22 -2.38 23.52 5.89
C THR A 22 -2.92 22.11 6.17
N GLY A 23 -2.07 21.08 6.08
CA GLY A 23 -2.40 19.72 6.52
C GLY A 23 -2.10 18.63 5.49
N VAL A 24 -3.12 17.83 5.17
CA VAL A 24 -2.98 16.57 4.39
C VAL A 24 -3.07 16.80 2.87
N PHE A 25 -3.47 18.00 2.44
CA PHE A 25 -3.50 18.38 1.03
C PHE A 25 -2.32 19.30 0.76
N HIS A 26 -1.58 19.04 -0.32
CA HIS A 26 -0.56 19.96 -0.79
C HIS A 26 -1.17 20.91 -1.82
N HIS A 27 -0.76 22.17 -1.78
CA HIS A 27 -1.15 23.15 -2.80
C HIS A 27 -0.30 23.03 -4.07
N ALA A 28 -0.81 23.60 -5.17
CA ALA A 28 -0.02 23.72 -6.40
C ALA A 28 1.22 24.57 -6.15
N GLY A 29 2.37 24.14 -6.68
CA GLY A 29 3.65 24.81 -6.48
C GLY A 29 4.29 24.50 -5.12
N THR A 30 4.99 25.48 -4.57
CA THR A 30 5.81 25.34 -3.34
C THR A 30 5.32 26.19 -2.17
N ALA A 31 4.17 26.86 -2.32
CA ALA A 31 3.55 27.58 -1.21
C ALA A 31 3.29 26.63 -0.03
N ASP A 32 3.51 27.14 1.18
CA ASP A 32 3.21 26.46 2.45
C ASP A 32 3.96 25.13 2.69
N ARG A 33 4.95 24.77 1.85
CA ARG A 33 5.82 23.62 2.07
C ARG A 33 6.77 23.90 3.25
N VAL A 34 6.74 23.03 4.24
CA VAL A 34 7.69 23.03 5.36
C VAL A 34 8.70 21.90 5.17
N PRO A 35 10.02 22.17 5.10
CA PRO A 35 11.05 21.20 4.71
C PRO A 35 11.38 20.20 5.82
N ARG A 36 10.42 19.34 6.14
CA ARG A 36 10.51 18.21 7.07
C ARG A 36 9.32 17.26 6.88
N PRO A 37 9.43 15.99 7.29
CA PRO A 37 8.28 15.09 7.34
C PRO A 37 7.12 15.63 8.19
N ALA A 38 5.91 15.15 7.93
CA ALA A 38 4.77 15.51 8.76
C ALA A 38 5.00 15.14 10.24
N PRO A 39 4.51 15.96 11.20
CA PRO A 39 4.48 15.60 12.60
C PRO A 39 3.92 14.19 12.80
N ASP A 40 4.54 13.44 13.71
CA ASP A 40 4.16 12.05 14.05
C ASP A 40 4.15 11.06 12.87
N ARG A 41 4.76 11.41 11.73
CA ARG A 41 4.69 10.64 10.46
C ARG A 41 3.27 10.22 10.10
N ARG A 42 2.32 11.15 10.31
CA ARG A 42 0.93 10.96 9.94
C ARG A 42 0.83 10.51 8.49
N SER A 43 0.10 9.42 8.24
CA SER A 43 -0.14 8.93 6.89
C SER A 43 -0.74 10.04 6.02
N TYR A 44 -0.34 10.09 4.74
CA TYR A 44 -0.73 11.11 3.76
C TYR A 44 -0.21 12.53 4.04
N GLY A 45 0.56 12.76 5.12
CA GLY A 45 1.04 14.09 5.50
C GLY A 45 2.39 14.49 4.93
N SER A 46 3.25 13.54 4.56
CA SER A 46 4.58 13.85 4.00
C SER A 46 4.58 13.68 2.48
N PHE A 47 5.32 14.55 1.81
CA PHE A 47 5.44 14.60 0.36
C PHE A 47 6.90 14.76 -0.07
N MET A 48 7.18 14.39 -1.31
CA MET A 48 8.46 14.61 -1.97
C MET A 48 8.20 14.88 -3.44
N SER A 49 8.76 15.95 -3.99
CA SER A 49 8.69 16.24 -5.43
C SER A 49 9.89 15.64 -6.15
N MET A 50 9.66 15.12 -7.35
CA MET A 50 10.72 14.71 -8.26
C MET A 50 10.45 15.16 -9.69
N THR A 51 11.52 15.41 -10.44
CA THR A 51 11.45 15.64 -11.88
C THR A 51 12.17 14.52 -12.59
N ASP A 52 11.51 13.87 -13.55
CA ASP A 52 12.15 12.87 -14.41
C ASP A 52 13.01 13.54 -15.51
N PRO A 53 13.88 12.78 -16.20
CA PRO A 53 14.73 13.31 -17.27
C PRO A 53 13.95 13.92 -18.45
N GLU A 54 12.71 13.48 -18.66
CA GLU A 54 11.80 14.02 -19.67
C GLU A 54 11.17 15.36 -19.27
N GLY A 55 11.32 15.78 -18.00
CA GLY A 55 10.84 17.05 -17.48
C GLY A 55 9.45 16.99 -16.85
N ASN A 56 8.86 15.80 -16.67
CA ASN A 56 7.61 15.69 -15.93
C ASN A 56 7.86 15.87 -14.43
N GLU A 57 6.97 16.60 -13.78
CA GLU A 57 6.97 16.77 -12.33
C GLU A 57 6.02 15.79 -11.66
N TRP A 58 6.54 15.10 -10.66
CA TRP A 58 5.81 14.13 -9.86
C TRP A 58 5.83 14.57 -8.40
N VAL A 59 4.70 14.43 -7.72
CA VAL A 59 4.61 14.52 -6.26
C VAL A 59 4.33 13.12 -5.73
N VAL A 60 5.25 12.63 -4.90
CA VAL A 60 5.11 11.35 -4.19
C VAL A 60 4.60 11.64 -2.78
N GLN A 61 3.57 10.91 -2.36
CA GLN A 61 2.98 11.01 -1.03
C GLN A 61 3.34 9.79 -0.19
N GLU A 62 3.84 10.02 1.02
CA GLU A 62 4.10 8.97 2.00
C GLU A 62 2.78 8.44 2.57
N ILE A 63 2.56 7.13 2.44
CA ILE A 63 1.40 6.43 3.01
C ILE A 63 1.93 5.39 4.00
N THR A 64 1.88 5.72 5.30
CA THR A 64 2.26 4.82 6.39
C THR A 64 1.13 3.88 6.79
N GLN A 65 -0.12 4.33 6.63
CA GLN A 65 -1.33 3.55 6.81
C GLN A 65 -2.35 3.92 5.73
N ARG A 66 -2.90 2.95 5.00
CA ARG A 66 -3.94 3.22 4.00
C ARG A 66 -5.27 3.51 4.71
N ILE A 67 -6.00 4.56 4.27
CA ILE A 67 -7.38 4.78 4.72
C ILE A 67 -8.22 3.56 4.29
N PRO A 68 -8.92 2.89 5.23
CA PRO A 68 -9.83 1.80 4.89
C PRO A 68 -10.89 2.25 3.88
N GLY A 69 -11.25 1.39 2.93
CA GLY A 69 -12.31 1.66 1.96
C GLY A 69 -11.86 2.18 0.59
N ARG A 70 -10.55 2.33 0.32
CA ARG A 70 -10.06 2.67 -1.03
C ARG A 70 -9.90 1.46 -1.96
N ILE A 71 -9.86 0.25 -1.41
CA ILE A 71 -9.81 -1.01 -2.15
C ILE A 71 -10.86 -1.93 -1.53
N THR A 72 -11.89 -2.26 -2.29
CA THR A 72 -13.01 -3.15 -1.89
C THR A 72 -13.02 -4.44 -2.71
N GLN A 73 -11.95 -4.70 -3.45
CA GLN A 73 -11.86 -5.81 -4.40
C GLN A 73 -10.44 -6.38 -4.37
N ALA A 74 -10.34 -7.71 -4.39
CA ALA A 74 -9.08 -8.38 -4.65
C ALA A 74 -8.83 -8.45 -6.17
N SER A 75 -7.62 -8.13 -6.62
CA SER A 75 -7.22 -8.15 -8.03
C SER A 75 -5.80 -8.69 -8.18
N TYR A 76 -5.63 -9.66 -9.08
CA TYR A 76 -4.34 -10.32 -9.32
C TYR A 76 -3.86 -10.00 -10.75
N GLY A 77 -2.59 -9.60 -10.88
CA GLY A 77 -2.01 -9.17 -12.15
C GLY A 77 -1.81 -10.30 -13.16
N ALA A 78 -1.68 -11.54 -12.69
CA ALA A 78 -1.59 -12.73 -13.52
C ALA A 78 -2.31 -13.94 -12.92
N ARG A 79 -2.64 -14.91 -13.78
CA ARG A 79 -3.18 -16.22 -13.36
C ARG A 79 -2.26 -16.94 -12.37
N ALA A 80 -0.94 -16.80 -12.53
CA ALA A 80 0.05 -17.41 -11.64
C ALA A 80 -0.06 -16.85 -10.21
N ASP A 81 -0.28 -15.54 -10.07
CA ASP A 81 -0.43 -14.88 -8.78
C ASP A 81 -1.72 -15.33 -8.08
N LEU A 82 -2.84 -15.35 -8.82
CA LEU A 82 -4.11 -15.86 -8.29
C LEU A 82 -3.98 -17.33 -7.86
N ALA A 83 -3.34 -18.17 -8.66
CA ALA A 83 -3.13 -19.57 -8.30
C ALA A 83 -2.23 -19.72 -7.07
N SER A 84 -1.25 -18.83 -6.88
CA SER A 84 -0.43 -18.80 -5.67
C SER A 84 -1.26 -18.43 -4.43
N ALA A 85 -2.07 -17.37 -4.53
CA ALA A 85 -2.94 -16.92 -3.45
C ALA A 85 -3.98 -17.99 -3.05
N LEU A 86 -4.60 -18.66 -4.02
CA LEU A 86 -5.54 -19.75 -3.76
C LEU A 86 -4.88 -20.94 -3.03
N ARG A 87 -3.63 -21.28 -3.35
CA ARG A 87 -2.89 -22.33 -2.62
C ARG A 87 -2.55 -21.90 -1.19
N ALA A 88 -2.20 -20.64 -0.98
CA ALA A 88 -1.97 -20.10 0.35
C ALA A 88 -3.25 -20.11 1.19
N ALA A 89 -4.37 -19.65 0.61
CA ALA A 89 -5.69 -19.72 1.24
C ALA A 89 -6.07 -21.16 1.61
N ALA A 90 -5.86 -22.14 0.72
CA ALA A 90 -6.13 -23.54 1.00
C ALA A 90 -5.28 -24.12 2.14
N ALA A 91 -4.00 -23.76 2.19
CA ALA A 91 -3.12 -24.19 3.29
C ALA A 91 -3.56 -23.60 4.64
N ALA A 92 -3.95 -22.33 4.65
CA ALA A 92 -4.41 -21.64 5.85
C ALA A 92 -5.81 -22.13 6.30
N HIS A 93 -6.73 -22.38 5.36
CA HIS A 93 -8.05 -22.93 5.62
C HIS A 93 -7.97 -24.37 6.15
N GLY A 94 -7.08 -25.20 5.62
CA GLY A 94 -6.85 -26.53 6.18
C GLY A 94 -6.37 -26.50 7.64
N ALA A 95 -5.58 -25.47 8.02
CA ALA A 95 -5.22 -25.26 9.41
C ALA A 95 -6.40 -24.74 10.26
N HIS A 96 -7.30 -23.95 9.67
CA HIS A 96 -8.53 -23.49 10.29
C HIS A 96 -9.51 -24.64 10.56
N GLU A 97 -9.77 -25.48 9.57
CA GLU A 97 -10.59 -26.70 9.71
C GLU A 97 -9.98 -27.66 10.74
N GLY A 98 -8.65 -27.77 10.77
CA GLY A 98 -7.94 -28.51 11.82
C GLY A 98 -8.21 -27.98 13.23
N ARG A 99 -8.42 -26.66 13.40
CA ARG A 99 -8.82 -26.04 14.68
C ARG A 99 -10.30 -26.25 14.99
N LEU A 100 -11.16 -26.18 13.98
CA LEU A 100 -12.61 -26.45 14.09
C LEU A 100 -12.91 -27.91 14.43
N GLY A 101 -12.08 -28.84 13.94
CA GLY A 101 -12.29 -30.29 14.08
C GLY A 101 -13.34 -30.86 13.14
N HIS A 102 -13.85 -30.06 12.19
CA HIS A 102 -14.76 -30.46 11.14
C HIS A 102 -14.58 -29.56 9.91
N GLU A 103 -15.14 -29.99 8.76
CA GLU A 103 -15.16 -29.18 7.55
C GLU A 103 -15.95 -27.88 7.75
N ASP A 104 -15.44 -26.79 7.21
CA ASP A 104 -16.08 -25.49 7.28
C ASP A 104 -17.12 -25.35 6.16
N ALA A 105 -18.40 -25.38 6.53
CA ALA A 105 -19.50 -25.18 5.59
C ALA A 105 -19.50 -23.79 4.92
N ASN A 106 -18.83 -22.81 5.53
CA ASN A 106 -18.71 -21.44 5.04
C ASN A 106 -17.35 -21.17 4.37
N TRP A 107 -16.65 -22.22 3.90
CA TRP A 107 -15.38 -22.08 3.20
C TRP A 107 -15.35 -21.03 2.08
N PRO A 108 -16.43 -20.75 1.29
CA PRO A 108 -16.35 -19.73 0.25
C PRO A 108 -16.16 -18.33 0.83
N GLU A 109 -16.84 -18.01 1.93
CA GLU A 109 -16.72 -16.73 2.62
C GLU A 109 -15.34 -16.62 3.28
N TRP A 110 -14.86 -17.69 3.91
CA TRP A 110 -13.52 -17.72 4.49
C TRP A 110 -12.42 -17.45 3.45
N TYR A 111 -12.52 -18.06 2.26
CA TYR A 111 -11.59 -17.80 1.16
C TYR A 111 -11.69 -16.36 0.64
N ALA A 112 -12.90 -15.83 0.51
CA ALA A 112 -13.11 -14.44 0.08
C ALA A 112 -12.45 -13.46 1.05
N ASP A 113 -12.66 -13.64 2.36
CA ASP A 113 -12.03 -12.85 3.41
C ASP A 113 -10.51 -13.00 3.40
N TYR A 114 -9.99 -14.22 3.24
CA TYR A 114 -8.54 -14.44 3.15
C TYR A 114 -7.91 -13.67 2.00
N LEU A 115 -8.43 -13.83 0.78
CA LEU A 115 -7.87 -13.21 -0.43
C LEU A 115 -7.97 -11.68 -0.36
N LEU A 116 -9.08 -11.16 0.18
CA LEU A 116 -9.25 -9.73 0.36
C LEU A 116 -8.30 -9.18 1.43
N ASN A 117 -8.23 -9.80 2.61
CA ASN A 117 -7.41 -9.31 3.71
C ASN A 117 -5.92 -9.40 3.39
N GLU A 118 -5.47 -10.45 2.69
CA GLU A 118 -4.10 -10.57 2.20
C GLU A 118 -3.72 -9.37 1.32
N GLN A 119 -4.56 -9.00 0.34
CA GLN A 119 -4.31 -7.86 -0.54
C GLN A 119 -4.37 -6.51 0.17
N LEU A 120 -5.24 -6.39 1.18
CA LEU A 120 -5.38 -5.18 1.99
C LEU A 120 -4.30 -5.06 3.08
N GLY A 121 -3.50 -6.10 3.31
CA GLY A 121 -2.58 -6.17 4.45
C GLY A 121 -3.31 -6.14 5.79
N GLN A 122 -4.53 -6.68 5.83
CA GLN A 122 -5.36 -6.80 7.03
C GLN A 122 -5.13 -8.15 7.72
N PRO A 123 -5.56 -8.30 8.99
CA PRO A 123 -5.50 -9.59 9.67
C PRO A 123 -6.21 -10.68 8.86
N LEU A 124 -5.53 -11.81 8.65
CA LEU A 124 -6.10 -12.98 7.97
C LEU A 124 -7.14 -13.66 8.86
N PRO A 125 -8.16 -14.32 8.27
CA PRO A 125 -9.12 -15.11 9.05
C PRO A 125 -8.40 -16.21 9.84
N GLY A 126 -8.83 -16.37 11.10
CA GLY A 126 -8.33 -17.41 12.02
C GLY A 126 -8.90 -18.77 11.71
#